data_AF-D3CW17-F1
#
_entry.id   AF-D3CW17-F1
#
_cell.length_a   1.000
_cell.length_b   1.000
_cell.length_c   1.000
_cell.angle_alpha   90.00
_cell.angle_beta   90.00
_cell.angle_gamma   90.00
#
_symmetry.space_group_name_H-M   'P 1'
#
loop_
_entity.id
_entity.type
_entity.pdbx_description
1 polymer ?
#
loop_
_entity_poly.entity_id
_entity_poly.type
_entity_poly.pdbx_seq_one_letter_code
_entity_poly.pdbx_strand_id
1 'polypeptide(L)'
;MWSRIRAALLLVPVALVTLIAGSVPTANAAVIVPVTSCTKFTSGTVMVPAPFLQTIYGPISHGTRVSGPHVNQIAEAGLFSSVANSFNPTGISTSSYSESFKLETNFGSSDGVVGLFCGYRKLETSYGPVVFGIQYSMSNPTGRFGNVNLLANRFFPDGGGWLPLA
;
A
#
# COMPACT_ATOMS: atom_id res chain seq x y z
N MET A 1 78.36 20.99 27.90
CA MET A 1 77.73 20.46 29.12
C MET A 1 76.24 20.75 29.08
N TRP A 2 75.42 19.70 29.20
CA TRP A 2 73.96 19.65 29.46
C TRP A 2 73.03 20.22 28.37
N SER A 3 72.49 19.40 27.46
CA SER A 3 71.40 18.42 27.63
C SER A 3 70.19 18.96 28.39
N ARG A 4 69.12 19.30 27.66
CA ARG A 4 67.73 19.16 28.13
C ARG A 4 66.83 18.70 26.99
N ILE A 5 66.69 17.38 26.91
CA ILE A 5 65.55 16.68 26.34
C ILE A 5 64.30 17.17 27.07
N ARG A 6 63.27 17.62 26.34
CA ARG A 6 61.90 17.70 26.86
C ARG A 6 61.03 16.73 26.08
N ALA A 7 60.70 15.65 26.76
CA ALA A 7 59.73 14.66 26.34
C ALA A 7 58.30 15.23 26.46
N ALA A 8 57.50 14.87 25.46
CA ALA A 8 56.06 14.61 25.43
C ALA A 8 55.18 15.13 26.56
N LEU A 9 54.11 15.85 26.19
CA LEU A 9 52.80 15.58 26.77
C LEU A 9 51.74 15.60 25.65
N LEU A 10 51.05 14.46 25.53
CA LEU A 10 49.89 14.23 24.67
C LEU A 10 48.73 15.16 25.05
N LEU A 11 48.08 15.75 24.06
CA LEU A 11 46.69 16.17 24.14
C LEU A 11 45.98 15.72 22.86
N VAL A 12 45.34 14.57 22.95
CA VAL A 12 44.32 14.09 22.01
C VAL A 12 43.05 14.88 22.30
N PRO A 13 42.48 15.67 21.38
CA PRO A 13 41.12 16.13 21.52
C PRO A 13 40.18 14.96 21.19
N VAL A 14 39.57 14.43 22.24
CA VAL A 14 38.44 13.50 22.20
C VAL A 14 37.23 14.21 21.58
N ALA A 15 36.73 13.62 20.49
CA ALA A 15 35.37 13.60 19.96
C ALA A 15 34.40 14.77 20.28
N LEU A 16 33.89 15.38 19.22
CA LEU A 16 32.49 15.77 19.16
C LEU A 16 31.93 15.34 17.80
N VAL A 17 31.60 14.05 17.67
CA VAL A 17 30.71 13.59 16.60
C VAL A 17 29.32 14.02 17.02
N THR A 18 28.87 15.16 16.51
CA THR A 18 27.46 15.54 16.52
C THR A 18 26.71 14.48 15.71
N LEU A 19 26.10 13.52 16.41
CA LEU A 19 25.00 12.75 15.85
C LEU A 19 23.92 13.77 15.50
N ILE A 20 23.83 14.12 14.22
CA ILE A 20 22.59 14.63 13.66
C ILE A 20 21.64 13.44 13.75
N ALA A 21 20.95 13.34 14.88
CA ALA A 21 19.73 12.56 14.98
C ALA A 21 18.73 13.25 14.05
N GLY A 22 18.87 12.99 12.75
CA GLY A 22 17.82 13.24 11.79
C GLY A 22 16.62 12.49 12.35
N SER A 23 15.60 13.25 12.74
CA SER A 23 14.28 12.70 13.01
C SER A 23 13.91 11.87 11.80
N VAL A 24 14.07 10.55 11.92
CA VAL A 24 13.49 9.62 10.96
C VAL A 24 12.01 10.00 10.94
N PRO A 25 11.45 10.47 9.82
CA PRO A 25 10.03 10.76 9.77
C PRO A 25 9.33 9.48 10.18
N THR A 26 8.72 9.49 11.36
CA THR A 26 7.83 8.42 11.80
C THR A 26 6.75 8.37 10.76
N ALA A 27 6.85 7.41 9.84
CA ALA A 27 5.78 7.14 8.89
C ALA A 27 4.53 6.97 9.74
N ASN A 28 3.59 7.91 9.62
CA ASN A 28 2.33 7.84 10.33
C ASN A 28 1.77 6.44 10.03
N ALA A 29 1.71 5.60 11.06
CA ALA A 29 1.22 4.25 10.92
C ALA A 29 -0.18 4.36 10.30
N ALA A 30 -0.33 3.79 9.11
CA ALA A 30 -1.61 3.82 8.43
C ALA A 30 -2.65 3.20 9.37
N VAL A 31 -3.74 3.93 9.62
CA VAL A 31 -4.87 3.34 10.33
C VAL A 31 -5.48 2.32 9.39
N ILE A 32 -5.28 1.04 9.71
CA ILE A 32 -5.89 -0.07 8.98
C ILE A 32 -7.30 -0.22 9.49
N VAL A 33 -8.27 0.03 8.61
CA VAL A 33 -9.65 -0.30 8.92
C VAL A 33 -9.92 -1.71 8.38
N PRO A 34 -10.11 -2.73 9.24
CA PRO A 34 -10.57 -4.02 8.79
C PRO A 34 -11.93 -3.86 8.13
N VAL A 35 -12.10 -4.46 6.95
CA VAL A 35 -13.19 -4.10 6.03
C VAL A 35 -14.50 -4.83 6.31
N THR A 36 -14.90 -4.79 7.56
CA THR A 36 -16.25 -5.19 8.01
C THR A 36 -17.21 -3.99 8.02
N SER A 37 -16.72 -2.75 7.84
CA SER A 37 -17.58 -1.56 7.82
C SER A 37 -17.09 -0.49 6.85
N CYS A 38 -18.04 0.16 6.16
CA CYS A 38 -17.78 1.36 5.37
C CYS A 38 -17.55 2.56 6.31
N THR A 39 -16.37 2.66 6.91
CA THR A 39 -15.97 3.88 7.64
C THR A 39 -15.56 4.99 6.68
N LYS A 40 -15.81 6.24 7.09
CA LYS A 40 -15.38 7.45 6.37
C LYS A 40 -13.85 7.54 6.34
N PHE A 41 -13.30 8.10 5.28
CA PHE A 41 -11.87 8.31 5.18
C PHE A 41 -11.43 9.48 6.06
N THR A 42 -10.42 9.25 6.89
CA THR A 42 -9.57 10.32 7.41
C THR A 42 -8.24 10.29 6.66
N SER A 43 -7.61 11.46 6.50
CA SER A 43 -6.28 11.55 5.87
C SER A 43 -5.30 10.59 6.56
N GLY A 44 -4.62 9.76 5.77
CA GLY A 44 -3.71 8.72 6.28
C GLY A 44 -4.37 7.36 6.50
N THR A 45 -5.65 7.19 6.19
CA THR A 45 -6.33 5.89 6.25
C THR A 45 -5.98 5.02 5.04
N VAL A 46 -5.74 3.73 5.29
CA VAL A 46 -5.55 2.70 4.26
C VAL A 46 -6.69 1.69 4.37
N MET A 47 -7.45 1.53 3.28
CA MET A 47 -8.56 0.58 3.16
C MET A 47 -8.12 -0.62 2.33
N VAL A 48 -8.19 -1.83 2.90
CA VAL A 48 -7.59 -3.04 2.30
C VAL A 48 -8.56 -4.23 2.32
N PRO A 49 -9.11 -4.69 1.18
CA PRO A 49 -10.00 -5.83 1.12
C PRO A 49 -9.43 -7.07 1.82
N ALA A 50 -10.31 -7.78 2.53
CA ALA A 50 -10.08 -9.15 2.94
C ALA A 50 -10.76 -10.11 1.94
N PRO A 51 -10.22 -11.32 1.71
CA PRO A 51 -9.06 -11.92 2.38
C PRO A 51 -7.71 -11.37 1.90
N PHE A 52 -6.66 -11.54 2.72
CA PHE A 52 -5.27 -11.30 2.31
C PHE A 52 -4.75 -12.51 1.53
N LEU A 53 -4.00 -12.28 0.44
CA LEU A 53 -3.35 -13.37 -0.28
C LEU A 53 -2.00 -13.70 0.35
N GLN A 54 -1.72 -15.00 0.48
CA GLN A 54 -0.43 -15.49 0.92
C GLN A 54 0.59 -15.37 -0.22
N THR A 55 1.76 -14.80 0.07
CA THR A 55 2.86 -14.68 -0.88
C THR A 55 4.18 -15.02 -0.22
N ILE A 56 5.27 -15.07 -0.99
CA ILE A 56 6.64 -15.27 -0.47
C ILE A 56 7.08 -14.15 0.50
N TYR A 57 6.43 -12.98 0.46
CA TYR A 57 6.70 -11.86 1.36
C TYR A 57 5.72 -11.81 2.56
N GLY A 58 4.87 -12.83 2.70
CA GLY A 58 3.79 -12.91 3.69
C GLY A 58 2.41 -12.46 3.16
N PRO A 59 1.41 -12.34 4.03
CA PRO A 59 0.06 -11.91 3.67
C PRO A 59 0.03 -10.45 3.16
N ILE A 60 -0.49 -10.26 1.95
CA ILE A 60 -0.63 -8.94 1.33
C ILE A 60 -2.03 -8.73 0.73
N SER A 61 -2.46 -7.47 0.62
CA SER A 61 -3.74 -7.08 -0.01
C SER A 61 -3.59 -5.83 -0.87
N HIS A 62 -4.37 -5.72 -1.95
CA HIS A 62 -4.43 -4.51 -2.77
C HIS A 62 -5.46 -3.56 -2.17
N GLY A 63 -5.02 -2.41 -1.66
CA GLY A 63 -5.87 -1.40 -1.03
C GLY A 63 -5.78 -0.01 -1.65
N THR A 64 -6.47 0.93 -1.01
CA THR A 64 -6.44 2.35 -1.34
C THR A 64 -6.05 3.16 -0.11
N ARG A 65 -5.07 4.05 -0.27
CA ARG A 65 -4.70 5.07 0.72
C ARG A 65 -5.29 6.40 0.30
N VAL A 66 -5.81 7.17 1.26
CA VAL A 66 -6.25 8.55 1.00
C VAL A 66 -5.38 9.51 1.79
N SER A 67 -4.89 10.54 1.12
CA SER A 67 -4.08 11.61 1.68
C SER A 67 -4.76 12.96 1.47
N GLY A 68 -4.67 13.83 2.48
CA GLY A 68 -5.12 15.22 2.41
C GLY A 68 -6.54 15.48 2.93
N PRO A 69 -6.92 16.77 3.09
CA PRO A 69 -8.24 17.20 3.50
C PRO A 69 -9.27 17.03 2.37
N HIS A 70 -10.55 16.80 2.68
CA HIS A 70 -11.63 16.40 1.75
C HIS A 70 -11.71 17.18 0.43
N VAL A 71 -11.38 18.48 0.44
CA VAL A 71 -11.35 19.35 -0.74
C VAL A 71 -10.17 19.11 -1.70
N ASN A 72 -9.07 18.49 -1.23
CA ASN A 72 -7.87 18.16 -2.01
C ASN A 72 -7.43 16.71 -1.79
N GLN A 73 -8.38 15.79 -1.55
CA GLN A 73 -8.04 14.40 -1.27
C GLN A 73 -7.45 13.73 -2.49
N ILE A 74 -6.24 13.20 -2.34
CA ILE A 74 -5.59 12.32 -3.32
C ILE A 74 -5.68 10.91 -2.78
N ALA A 75 -6.30 10.04 -3.57
CA ALA A 75 -6.40 8.62 -3.32
C ALA A 75 -5.39 7.87 -4.19
N GLU A 76 -4.70 6.89 -3.62
CA GLU A 76 -3.63 6.11 -4.25
C GLU A 76 -3.92 4.63 -4.06
N ALA A 77 -3.89 3.87 -5.16
CA ALA A 77 -3.94 2.42 -5.11
C ALA A 77 -2.54 1.83 -4.81
N GLY A 78 -2.49 0.70 -4.12
CA GLY A 78 -1.22 0.07 -3.76
C GLY A 78 -1.37 -1.21 -2.95
N LEU A 79 -0.22 -1.80 -2.63
CA LEU A 79 -0.15 -3.04 -1.87
C LEU A 79 0.09 -2.75 -0.39
N PHE A 80 -0.66 -3.44 0.46
CA PHE A 80 -0.49 -3.40 1.91
C PHE A 80 0.04 -4.74 2.41
N SER A 81 1.10 -4.70 3.24
CA SER A 81 1.63 -5.85 3.96
C SER A 81 1.24 -5.79 5.43
N SER A 82 0.55 -6.83 5.91
CA SER A 82 0.20 -6.92 7.34
C SER A 82 1.41 -7.24 8.21
N VAL A 83 2.43 -7.90 7.66
CA VAL A 83 3.67 -8.26 8.38
C VAL A 83 4.53 -7.02 8.62
N ALA A 84 4.72 -6.20 7.58
CA ALA A 84 5.51 -4.98 7.67
C ALA A 84 4.70 -3.77 8.15
N ASN A 85 3.38 -3.93 8.32
CA ASN A 85 2.44 -2.84 8.62
C ASN A 85 2.64 -1.61 7.71
N SER A 86 2.86 -1.85 6.41
CA SER A 86 3.24 -0.81 5.46
C SER A 86 2.40 -0.87 4.19
N PHE A 87 2.12 0.32 3.64
CA PHE A 87 1.45 0.50 2.36
C PHE A 87 2.44 1.03 1.35
N ASN A 88 2.59 0.32 0.24
CA ASN A 88 3.41 0.70 -0.89
C ASN A 88 2.50 1.15 -2.06
N PRO A 89 2.43 2.45 -2.37
CA PRO A 89 1.69 2.94 -3.53
C PRO A 89 2.32 2.41 -4.82
N THR A 90 1.53 1.76 -5.66
CA THR A 90 2.01 1.16 -6.92
C THR A 90 1.07 1.45 -8.09
N GLY A 91 -0.08 2.09 -7.82
CA GLY A 91 -1.11 2.36 -8.80
C GLY A 91 -1.29 3.85 -9.09
N ILE A 92 -2.49 4.19 -9.56
CA ILE A 92 -2.86 5.54 -9.96
C ILE A 92 -3.15 6.40 -8.72
N SER A 93 -2.58 7.60 -8.70
CA SER A 93 -2.99 8.69 -7.79
C SER A 93 -4.10 9.51 -8.46
N THR A 94 -5.26 9.64 -7.82
CA THR A 94 -6.40 10.40 -8.35
C THR A 94 -7.02 11.30 -7.29
N SER A 95 -7.52 12.46 -7.71
CA SER A 95 -8.23 13.42 -6.85
C SER A 95 -9.71 13.07 -6.65
N SER A 96 -10.19 11.97 -7.23
CA SER A 96 -11.61 11.63 -7.26
C SER A 96 -11.83 10.18 -6.81
N TYR A 97 -12.53 10.05 -5.68
CA TYR A 97 -12.77 8.79 -4.98
C TYR A 97 -14.22 8.72 -4.46
N SER A 98 -14.79 7.52 -4.34
CA SER A 98 -16.12 7.31 -3.75
C SER A 98 -16.05 6.48 -2.46
N GLU A 99 -16.52 7.06 -1.36
CA GLU A 99 -16.46 6.49 0.01
C GLU A 99 -17.39 5.32 0.27
N SER A 100 -18.35 5.03 -0.61
CA SER A 100 -19.43 4.07 -0.32
C SER A 100 -19.44 2.86 -1.25
N PHE A 101 -18.39 2.66 -2.04
CA PHE A 101 -18.33 1.53 -2.97
C PHE A 101 -17.65 0.30 -2.32
N LYS A 102 -18.36 -0.83 -2.30
CA LYS A 102 -17.87 -2.17 -1.96
C LYS A 102 -18.30 -3.12 -3.07
N LEU A 103 -17.37 -3.93 -3.56
CA LEU A 103 -17.65 -4.96 -4.55
C LEU A 103 -17.22 -6.31 -4.00
N GLU A 104 -18.19 -7.18 -3.73
CA GLU A 104 -17.98 -8.55 -3.27
C GLU A 104 -18.91 -9.47 -4.07
N THR A 105 -18.47 -9.86 -5.28
CA THR A 105 -19.30 -10.63 -6.21
C THR A 105 -18.46 -11.38 -7.24
N ASN A 106 -19.04 -12.37 -7.90
CA ASN A 106 -18.38 -13.06 -9.00
C ASN A 106 -18.17 -12.10 -10.18
N PHE A 107 -16.91 -11.99 -10.62
CA PHE A 107 -16.54 -11.15 -11.76
C PHE A 107 -15.81 -11.96 -12.81
N GLY A 108 -16.13 -11.69 -14.08
CA GLY A 108 -15.38 -12.19 -15.21
C GLY A 108 -14.09 -11.39 -15.39
N SER A 109 -13.00 -12.10 -15.64
CA SER A 109 -11.70 -11.51 -15.90
C SER A 109 -11.37 -11.45 -17.39
N SER A 110 -10.38 -10.64 -17.73
CA SER A 110 -9.91 -10.42 -19.11
C SER A 110 -9.30 -11.65 -19.77
N ASP A 111 -8.87 -12.65 -18.99
CA ASP A 111 -8.39 -13.95 -19.48
C ASP A 111 -9.44 -15.06 -19.39
N GLY A 112 -10.71 -14.71 -19.15
CA GLY A 112 -11.85 -15.64 -19.21
C GLY A 112 -12.14 -16.41 -17.91
N VAL A 113 -11.33 -16.27 -16.87
CA VAL A 113 -11.59 -16.89 -15.56
C VAL A 113 -12.69 -16.12 -14.82
N VAL A 114 -13.56 -16.83 -14.13
CA VAL A 114 -14.57 -16.26 -13.24
C VAL A 114 -14.21 -16.63 -11.79
N GLY A 115 -14.25 -15.65 -10.90
CA GLY A 115 -13.99 -15.84 -9.48
C GLY A 115 -14.62 -14.74 -8.65
N LEU A 116 -14.64 -14.95 -7.34
CA LEU A 116 -15.16 -13.97 -6.38
C LEU A 116 -14.19 -12.81 -6.30
N PHE A 117 -14.63 -11.61 -6.68
CA PHE A 117 -13.85 -10.39 -6.53
C PHE A 117 -14.26 -9.67 -5.26
N CYS A 118 -13.27 -9.32 -4.43
CA CYS A 118 -13.42 -8.42 -3.30
C CYS A 118 -12.55 -7.18 -3.52
N GLY A 119 -13.20 -6.03 -3.61
CA GLY A 119 -12.54 -4.74 -3.76
C GLY A 119 -13.34 -3.65 -3.06
N TYR A 120 -12.63 -2.59 -2.70
CA TYR A 120 -13.22 -1.46 -1.99
C TYR A 120 -12.85 -0.17 -2.70
N ARG A 121 -13.83 0.74 -2.68
CA ARG A 121 -13.75 2.10 -3.22
C ARG A 121 -13.58 2.15 -4.73
N LYS A 122 -14.14 3.21 -5.29
CA LYS A 122 -14.06 3.54 -6.71
C LYS A 122 -13.11 4.71 -6.86
N LEU A 123 -12.11 4.55 -7.71
CA LEU A 123 -11.17 5.59 -8.12
C LEU A 123 -11.53 6.01 -9.54
N GLU A 124 -11.71 7.32 -9.77
CA GLU A 124 -11.94 7.83 -11.12
C GLU A 124 -10.60 7.97 -11.86
N THR A 125 -10.50 7.34 -13.03
CA THR A 125 -9.28 7.32 -13.86
C THR A 125 -9.61 7.79 -15.29
N SER A 126 -8.58 8.04 -16.11
CA SER A 126 -8.74 8.49 -17.51
C SER A 126 -9.44 7.47 -18.41
N TYR A 127 -9.45 6.19 -18.04
CA TYR A 127 -10.10 5.09 -18.77
C TYR A 127 -11.38 4.59 -18.08
N GLY A 128 -11.92 5.41 -17.15
CA GLY A 128 -13.16 5.17 -16.43
C GLY A 128 -12.97 4.87 -14.94
N PRO A 129 -14.08 4.69 -14.21
CA PRO A 129 -14.05 4.30 -12.81
C PRO A 129 -13.51 2.87 -12.60
N VAL A 130 -12.59 2.74 -11.65
CA VAL A 130 -11.86 1.50 -11.35
C VAL A 130 -11.96 1.14 -9.87
N VAL A 131 -12.01 -0.16 -9.59
CA VAL A 131 -12.00 -0.73 -8.22
C VAL A 131 -10.84 -1.71 -8.12
N PHE A 132 -9.88 -1.42 -7.25
CA PHE A 132 -8.74 -2.30 -7.01
C PHE A 132 -9.08 -3.32 -5.93
N GLY A 133 -8.53 -4.52 -6.06
CA GLY A 133 -8.81 -5.59 -5.11
C GLY A 133 -8.25 -6.93 -5.53
N ILE A 134 -8.93 -7.97 -5.08
CA ILE A 134 -8.49 -9.36 -5.20
C ILE A 134 -9.61 -10.18 -5.82
N GLN A 135 -9.29 -10.94 -6.87
CA GLN A 135 -10.15 -12.02 -7.35
C GLN A 135 -9.66 -13.35 -6.76
N TYR A 136 -10.53 -14.19 -6.24
CA TYR A 136 -10.13 -15.46 -5.63
C TYR A 136 -11.19 -16.55 -5.86
N SER A 137 -10.76 -17.80 -5.73
CA SER A 137 -11.67 -18.93 -5.70
C SER A 137 -12.06 -19.24 -4.25
N MET A 138 -13.34 -19.55 -4.02
CA MET A 138 -13.78 -20.08 -2.72
C MET A 138 -13.33 -21.54 -2.51
N SER A 139 -13.04 -22.26 -3.60
CA SER A 139 -12.65 -23.68 -3.55
C SER A 139 -11.13 -23.91 -3.53
N ASN A 140 -10.34 -22.87 -3.78
CA ASN A 140 -8.89 -22.95 -3.79
C ASN A 140 -8.31 -21.64 -3.21
N PRO A 141 -7.44 -21.65 -2.19
CA PRO A 141 -6.85 -20.45 -1.57
C PRO A 141 -5.92 -19.62 -2.48
N THR A 142 -5.98 -19.85 -3.79
CA THR A 142 -5.27 -19.10 -4.84
C THR A 142 -6.13 -17.91 -5.29
N GLY A 143 -5.61 -16.68 -5.12
CA GLY A 143 -6.27 -15.40 -5.47
C GLY A 143 -5.84 -14.75 -6.79
N ARG A 144 -5.74 -13.42 -6.87
CA ARG A 144 -4.86 -12.61 -7.74
C ARG A 144 -5.27 -11.17 -7.61
N PHE A 145 -4.27 -10.31 -7.68
CA PHE A 145 -4.46 -8.88 -7.62
C PHE A 145 -4.83 -8.33 -9.00
N GLY A 146 -5.58 -7.24 -8.98
CA GLY A 146 -5.91 -6.50 -10.17
C GLY A 146 -7.01 -5.50 -9.90
N ASN A 147 -7.71 -5.12 -10.96
CA ASN A 147 -8.68 -4.05 -10.91
C ASN A 147 -9.90 -4.33 -11.78
N VAL A 148 -11.08 -3.99 -11.29
CA VAL A 148 -12.31 -3.99 -12.07
C VAL A 148 -12.47 -2.63 -12.75
N ASN A 149 -12.55 -2.62 -14.07
CA ASN A 149 -13.02 -1.45 -14.82
C ASN A 149 -14.55 -1.53 -14.90
N LEU A 150 -15.24 -0.55 -14.30
CA LEU A 150 -16.70 -0.55 -14.20
C LEU A 150 -17.39 -0.20 -15.53
N LEU A 151 -16.70 0.44 -16.48
CA LEU A 151 -17.25 0.66 -17.83
C LEU A 151 -17.19 -0.62 -18.66
N ALA A 152 -16.08 -1.34 -18.59
CA ALA A 152 -15.91 -2.63 -19.29
C ALA A 152 -16.58 -3.80 -18.55
N ASN A 153 -17.05 -3.56 -17.32
CA ASN A 153 -17.60 -4.55 -16.40
C ASN A 153 -16.75 -5.84 -16.33
N ARG A 154 -15.43 -5.67 -16.20
CA ARG A 154 -14.46 -6.77 -16.31
C ARG A 154 -13.24 -6.53 -15.42
N PHE A 155 -12.67 -7.62 -14.92
CA PHE A 155 -11.47 -7.64 -14.09
C PHE A 155 -10.20 -7.78 -14.93
N PHE A 156 -9.20 -6.94 -14.66
CA PHE A 156 -7.95 -6.84 -15.41
C PHE A 156 -6.74 -7.00 -14.49
N PRO A 157 -5.60 -7.47 -15.02
CA PRO A 157 -4.34 -7.40 -14.29
C PRO A 157 -3.94 -5.95 -14.07
N ASP A 158 -3.19 -5.70 -13.01
CA ASP A 158 -2.49 -4.41 -12.86
C ASP A 158 -1.39 -4.26 -13.92
N GLY A 159 -0.75 -3.09 -14.00
CA GLY A 159 0.28 -2.78 -15.02
C GLY A 159 1.48 -3.73 -15.04
N GLY A 160 1.70 -4.51 -13.96
CA GLY A 160 2.73 -5.56 -13.87
C GLY A 160 2.27 -6.94 -14.37
N GLY A 161 1.05 -7.08 -14.90
CA GLY A 161 0.45 -8.36 -15.27
C GLY A 161 -0.25 -9.04 -14.10
N TRP A 162 -0.63 -10.31 -14.29
CA TRP A 162 -1.16 -11.11 -13.20
C TRP A 162 -0.04 -11.40 -12.21
N LEU A 163 -0.18 -10.91 -10.98
CA LEU A 163 0.71 -11.32 -9.91
C LEU A 163 0.49 -12.82 -9.64
N PRO A 164 1.55 -13.65 -9.71
CA PRO A 164 1.43 -15.08 -9.47
C PRO A 164 0.97 -15.32 -8.03
N LEU A 165 0.10 -16.31 -7.91
CA LEU A 165 -0.36 -16.86 -6.65
C LEU A 165 0.67 -17.88 -6.27
N ALA A 166 1.19 -17.77 -5.06
CA ALA A 166 2.13 -18.75 -4.53
C ALA A 166 1.59 -20.18 -4.70
#